data_AF-A0A7S3SF94-F1
#
_entry.id   AF-A0A7S3SF94-F1
#
_cell.length_a   1.000
_cell.length_b   1.000
_cell.length_c   1.000
_cell.angle_alpha   90.00
_cell.angle_beta   90.00
_cell.angle_gamma   90.00
#
_symmetry.space_group_name_H-M   'P 1'
#
loop_
_entity.id
_entity.type
_entity.pdbx_description
1 polymer ?
#
loop_
_entity_poly.entity_id
_entity_poly.type
_entity_poly.pdbx_seq_one_letter_code
_entity_poly.pdbx_strand_id
1 'polypeptide(L)'
;RLLGVTLWLGNALNGNSFRGSAEGFRTDALPRLAELRTNSTPPSSLLAVALQHCAAASEEGWAALERLAQQLGSVKAAARLSMTEVADEAGRFIGSLAAVKDELSFHSRASRSASAAAAADGGADRLVEVLEPFVNSVEPRVEALCDELKAMQAALVATHAFFAEEAKTSMEAFFSRWATFAGQLEAALAHETEGKHLEGSKRARRA
;
A
#
# COMPACT_ATOMS: atom_id res chain seq x y z
N ARG A 1 -14.52 8.43 -6.85
CA ARG A 1 -15.47 9.54 -6.63
C ARG A 1 -14.81 10.76 -6.01
N LEU A 2 -14.12 10.64 -4.87
CA LEU A 2 -13.43 11.77 -4.21
C LEU A 2 -12.53 12.57 -5.16
N LEU A 3 -11.66 11.91 -5.93
CA LEU A 3 -10.82 12.57 -6.92
C LEU A 3 -11.62 13.37 -7.98
N GLY A 4 -12.75 12.84 -8.44
CA GLY A 4 -13.61 13.55 -9.39
C GLY A 4 -14.26 14.79 -8.78
N VAL A 5 -14.70 14.71 -7.52
CA VAL A 5 -15.23 15.88 -6.79
C VAL A 5 -14.13 16.90 -6.54
N THR A 6 -12.92 16.47 -6.19
CA THR A 6 -11.75 17.34 -6.06
C THR A 6 -11.46 18.09 -7.36
N LEU A 7 -11.46 17.40 -8.50
CA LEU A 7 -11.24 18.01 -9.81
C LEU A 7 -12.35 19.02 -10.14
N TRP A 8 -13.61 18.64 -9.92
CA TRP A 8 -14.76 19.52 -10.15
C TRP A 8 -14.70 20.79 -9.29
N LEU A 9 -14.42 20.66 -7.98
CA LEU A 9 -14.22 21.79 -7.07
C LEU A 9 -13.05 22.66 -7.53
N GLY A 10 -11.93 22.04 -7.91
CA GLY A 10 -10.76 22.74 -8.43
C GLY A 10 -11.10 23.59 -9.66
N ASN A 11 -11.80 23.01 -10.63
CA ASN A 11 -12.22 23.71 -11.84
C ASN A 11 -13.23 24.83 -11.55
N ALA A 12 -14.18 24.61 -10.65
CA ALA A 12 -15.15 25.63 -10.25
C ALA A 12 -14.48 26.83 -9.57
N LEU A 13 -13.53 26.58 -8.66
CA LEU A 13 -12.81 27.63 -7.94
C LEU A 13 -11.81 28.39 -8.82
N ASN A 14 -11.25 27.73 -9.84
CA ASN A 14 -10.21 28.29 -10.70
C ASN A 14 -10.71 28.68 -12.10
N GLY A 15 -12.02 28.75 -12.33
CA GLY A 15 -12.64 28.87 -13.67
C GLY A 15 -12.17 30.06 -14.52
N ASN A 16 -11.72 31.15 -13.90
CA ASN A 16 -11.20 32.34 -14.60
C ASN A 16 -9.66 32.42 -14.62
N SER A 17 -8.97 31.32 -14.34
CA SER A 17 -7.51 31.26 -14.31
C SER A 17 -6.97 30.22 -15.28
N PHE A 18 -5.66 30.28 -15.54
CA PHE A 18 -4.95 29.24 -16.29
C PHE A 18 -5.10 27.83 -15.68
N ARG A 19 -5.45 27.74 -14.39
CA ARG A 19 -5.67 26.47 -13.68
C ARG A 19 -7.13 25.99 -13.72
N GLY A 20 -8.01 26.71 -14.42
CA GLY A 20 -9.38 26.27 -14.70
C GLY A 20 -9.44 25.23 -15.82
N SER A 21 -10.58 24.53 -15.92
CA SER A 21 -10.85 23.53 -16.97
C SER A 21 -9.79 22.42 -17.09
N ALA A 22 -9.19 22.02 -15.98
CA ALA A 22 -8.26 20.89 -15.93
C ALA A 22 -9.00 19.56 -16.16
N GLU A 23 -8.32 18.62 -16.81
CA GLU A 23 -8.79 17.23 -17.00
C GLU A 23 -8.32 16.30 -15.86
N GLY A 24 -7.37 16.76 -15.05
CA GLY A 24 -6.81 16.02 -13.94
C GLY A 24 -5.92 16.90 -13.07
N PHE A 25 -5.42 16.32 -11.98
CA PHE A 25 -4.47 16.97 -11.09
C PHE A 25 -3.49 15.92 -10.56
N ARG A 26 -2.29 16.38 -10.21
CA ARG A 26 -1.27 15.53 -9.61
C ARG A 26 -1.60 15.22 -8.16
N THR A 27 -1.25 14.03 -7.69
CA THR A 27 -1.64 13.59 -6.32
C THR A 27 -0.98 14.42 -5.22
N ASP A 28 0.10 15.17 -5.52
CA ASP A 28 0.75 16.15 -4.62
C ASP A 28 -0.19 17.28 -4.17
N ALA A 29 -1.30 17.49 -4.87
CA ALA A 29 -2.35 18.42 -4.46
C ALA A 29 -3.26 17.86 -3.36
N LEU A 30 -3.36 16.55 -3.17
CA LEU A 30 -4.31 15.93 -2.23
C LEU A 30 -4.11 16.43 -0.79
N PRO A 31 -2.88 16.48 -0.25
CA PRO A 31 -2.70 16.94 1.13
C PRO A 31 -3.09 18.41 1.36
N ARG A 32 -3.07 19.23 0.29
CA ARG A 32 -3.38 20.66 0.35
C ARG A 32 -4.88 20.93 0.54
N LEU A 33 -5.73 19.96 0.24
CA LEU A 33 -7.18 20.10 0.41
C LEU A 33 -7.56 20.33 1.89
N ALA A 34 -6.81 19.74 2.81
CA ALA A 34 -7.03 19.94 4.24
C ALA A 34 -6.54 21.32 4.74
N GLU A 35 -5.56 21.90 4.04
CA GLU A 35 -4.95 23.20 4.39
C GLU A 35 -5.79 24.38 3.90
N LEU A 36 -6.46 24.24 2.75
CA LEU A 36 -7.30 25.26 2.16
C LEU A 36 -8.58 25.45 2.98
N ARG A 37 -8.65 26.54 3.74
CA ARG A 37 -9.80 26.88 4.58
C ARG A 37 -10.91 27.56 3.78
N THR A 38 -12.15 27.25 4.14
CA THR A 38 -13.34 27.95 3.65
C THR A 38 -13.55 29.23 4.46
N ASN A 39 -14.24 30.22 3.87
CA ASN A 39 -14.70 31.42 4.59
C ASN A 39 -15.98 31.17 5.40
N SER A 40 -16.29 29.91 5.74
CA SER A 40 -17.48 29.56 6.51
C SER A 40 -17.28 29.84 8.01
N THR A 41 -18.39 30.02 8.73
CA THR A 41 -18.40 30.07 10.20
C THR A 41 -19.28 28.93 10.73
N PRO A 42 -18.74 27.90 11.40
CA PRO A 42 -17.31 27.72 11.73
C PRO A 42 -16.42 27.44 10.49
N PRO A 43 -15.10 27.71 10.58
CA PRO A 43 -14.16 27.44 9.49
C PRO A 43 -14.11 25.96 9.14
N SER A 44 -14.21 25.64 7.85
CA SER A 44 -14.06 24.29 7.32
C SER A 44 -12.86 24.22 6.36
N SER A 45 -12.61 23.07 5.74
CA SER A 45 -11.57 22.87 4.72
C SER A 45 -12.16 22.47 3.38
N LEU A 46 -11.40 22.66 2.30
CA LEU A 46 -11.82 22.21 0.97
C LEU A 46 -11.98 20.68 0.93
N LEU A 47 -11.18 19.95 1.71
CA LEU A 47 -11.35 18.51 1.91
C LEU A 47 -12.73 18.20 2.51
N ALA A 48 -13.12 18.87 3.59
CA ALA A 48 -14.44 18.65 4.20
C ALA A 48 -15.59 18.96 3.23
N VAL A 49 -15.48 20.04 2.44
CA VAL A 49 -16.45 20.35 1.37
C VAL A 49 -16.52 19.21 0.34
N ALA A 50 -15.37 18.69 -0.10
CA ALA A 50 -15.34 17.56 -1.04
C ALA A 50 -16.01 16.30 -0.45
N LEU A 51 -15.81 16.02 0.84
CA LEU A 51 -16.45 14.89 1.52
C LEU A 51 -17.97 15.07 1.62
N GLN A 52 -18.44 16.28 1.94
CA GLN A 52 -19.87 16.59 1.98
C GLN A 52 -20.53 16.36 0.61
N HIS A 53 -19.90 16.81 -0.48
CA HIS A 53 -20.38 16.55 -1.84
C HIS A 53 -20.36 15.05 -2.18
N CYS A 54 -19.31 14.33 -1.80
CA CYS A 54 -19.25 12.87 -2.02
C CYS A 54 -20.34 12.12 -1.26
N ALA A 55 -20.59 12.49 0.00
CA ALA A 55 -21.62 11.89 0.83
C ALA A 55 -23.01 12.22 0.29
N ALA A 56 -23.26 13.44 -0.19
CA ALA A 56 -24.55 13.82 -0.78
C ALA A 56 -24.82 13.11 -2.11
N ALA A 57 -23.79 12.79 -2.88
CA ALA A 57 -23.90 12.14 -4.18
C ALA A 57 -23.94 10.59 -4.12
N SER A 58 -23.82 9.99 -2.93
CA SER A 58 -23.75 8.55 -2.73
C SER A 58 -24.92 8.06 -1.90
N GLU A 59 -25.60 6.98 -2.32
CA GLU A 59 -26.67 6.36 -1.52
C GLU A 59 -26.16 5.84 -0.17
N GLU A 60 -24.94 5.29 -0.16
CA GLU A 60 -24.23 4.88 1.07
C GLU A 60 -23.74 6.07 1.91
N GLY A 61 -23.82 7.29 1.39
CA GLY A 61 -23.44 8.52 2.08
C GLY A 61 -22.04 8.48 2.69
N TRP A 62 -21.96 8.76 3.99
CA TRP A 62 -20.72 8.76 4.76
C TRP A 62 -20.13 7.36 4.97
N ALA A 63 -20.93 6.30 4.97
CA ALA A 63 -20.43 4.94 5.17
C ALA A 63 -19.49 4.51 4.02
N ALA A 64 -19.74 4.99 2.79
CA ALA A 64 -18.82 4.77 1.67
C ALA A 64 -17.47 5.48 1.88
N LEU A 65 -17.46 6.66 2.52
CA LEU A 65 -16.24 7.41 2.81
C LEU A 65 -15.46 6.79 3.98
N GLU A 66 -16.16 6.27 4.98
CA GLU A 66 -15.54 5.50 6.08
C GLU A 66 -14.88 4.23 5.56
N ARG A 67 -15.55 3.50 4.66
CA ARG A 67 -14.96 2.32 3.99
C ARG A 67 -13.71 2.70 3.18
N LEU A 68 -13.75 3.83 2.46
CA LEU A 68 -12.59 4.34 1.74
C LEU A 68 -11.42 4.64 2.70
N ALA A 69 -11.68 5.29 3.84
CA ALA A 69 -10.65 5.57 4.83
C ALA A 69 -10.04 4.28 5.41
N GLN A 70 -10.87 3.26 5.69
CA GLN A 70 -10.40 1.94 6.13
C GLN A 70 -9.52 1.27 5.06
N GLN A 71 -9.91 1.32 3.80
CA GLN A 71 -9.14 0.76 2.68
C GLN A 71 -7.77 1.44 2.52
N LEU A 72 -7.67 2.74 2.81
CA LEU A 72 -6.41 3.48 2.80
C LEU A 72 -5.53 3.18 4.02
N GLY A 73 -6.00 2.42 5.02
CA GLY A 73 -5.20 2.02 6.17
C GLY A 73 -3.96 1.20 5.79
N SER A 74 -4.05 0.35 4.76
CA SER A 74 -2.91 -0.43 4.25
C SER A 74 -1.82 0.46 3.62
N VAL A 75 -2.20 1.60 3.04
CA VAL A 75 -1.27 2.56 2.44
C VAL A 75 -0.37 3.19 3.51
N LYS A 76 -0.89 3.43 4.72
CA LYS A 76 -0.08 3.91 5.84
C LYS A 76 0.98 2.90 6.29
N ALA A 77 0.66 1.60 6.23
CA ALA A 77 1.62 0.54 6.50
C ALA A 77 2.67 0.49 5.39
N ALA A 78 2.26 0.53 4.13
CA ALA A 78 3.15 0.55 2.97
C ALA A 78 4.12 1.74 2.97
N ALA A 79 3.67 2.92 3.42
CA ALA A 79 4.50 4.13 3.52
C ALA A 79 5.68 4.01 4.51
N ARG A 80 5.67 3.02 5.39
CA ARG A 80 6.74 2.76 6.37
C ARG A 80 7.75 1.72 5.87
N LEU A 81 7.49 1.09 4.73
CA LEU A 81 8.34 0.06 4.16
C LEU A 81 9.31 0.67 3.14
N SER A 82 10.53 0.17 3.12
CA SER A 82 11.49 0.41 2.04
C SER A 82 11.32 -0.69 0.99
N MET A 83 10.99 -0.33 -0.24
CA MET A 83 10.80 -1.34 -1.30
C MET A 83 12.13 -2.03 -1.65
N THR A 84 13.23 -1.30 -1.51
CA THR A 84 14.59 -1.83 -1.69
C THR A 84 14.90 -2.89 -0.63
N GLU A 85 14.59 -2.63 0.64
CA GLU A 85 14.85 -3.60 1.72
C GLU A 85 14.02 -4.86 1.56
N VAL A 86 12.75 -4.73 1.14
CA VAL A 86 11.88 -5.88 0.87
C VAL A 86 12.44 -6.74 -0.28
N ALA A 87 12.90 -6.11 -1.36
CA ALA A 87 13.50 -6.81 -2.49
C ALA A 87 14.82 -7.49 -2.13
N ASP A 88 15.68 -6.80 -1.37
CA ASP A 88 16.97 -7.31 -0.92
C ASP A 88 16.80 -8.52 0.00
N GLU A 89 15.88 -8.44 0.97
CA GLU A 89 15.62 -9.53 1.91
C GLU A 89 15.03 -10.75 1.20
N ALA A 90 14.07 -10.54 0.29
CA ALA A 90 13.55 -11.61 -0.55
C ALA A 90 14.67 -12.24 -1.41
N GLY A 91 15.55 -11.43 -1.98
CA GLY A 91 16.71 -11.89 -2.73
C GLY A 91 17.67 -12.75 -1.90
N ARG A 92 17.90 -12.37 -0.63
CA ARG A 92 18.70 -13.18 0.31
C ARG A 92 18.06 -14.53 0.59
N PHE A 93 16.74 -14.59 0.82
CA PHE A 93 16.04 -15.87 1.03
C PHE A 93 16.15 -16.79 -0.19
N ILE A 94 15.94 -16.24 -1.39
CA ILE A 94 16.03 -16.98 -2.65
C ILE A 94 17.47 -17.51 -2.85
N GLY A 95 18.47 -16.64 -2.68
CA GLY A 95 19.88 -17.03 -2.82
C GLY A 95 20.33 -18.05 -1.77
N SER A 96 19.83 -17.94 -0.54
CA SER A 96 20.14 -18.89 0.52
C SER A 96 19.60 -20.29 0.22
N LEU A 97 18.36 -20.39 -0.29
CA LEU A 97 17.82 -21.68 -0.71
C LEU A 97 18.61 -22.27 -1.89
N ALA A 98 19.00 -21.43 -2.86
CA ALA A 98 19.83 -21.87 -3.98
C ALA A 98 21.16 -22.46 -3.51
N ALA A 99 21.84 -21.80 -2.57
CA ALA A 99 23.09 -22.30 -1.97
C ALA A 99 22.89 -23.65 -1.26
N VAL A 100 21.80 -23.82 -0.51
CA VAL A 100 21.47 -25.10 0.15
C VAL A 100 21.23 -26.21 -0.88
N LYS A 101 20.54 -25.90 -1.98
CA LYS A 101 20.31 -26.86 -3.08
C LYS A 101 21.61 -27.26 -3.77
N ASP A 102 22.51 -26.31 -4.01
CA ASP A 102 23.82 -26.57 -4.60
C ASP A 102 24.64 -27.50 -3.71
N GLU A 103 24.67 -27.24 -2.40
CA GLU A 103 25.38 -28.06 -1.42
C GLU A 103 24.81 -29.48 -1.31
N LEU A 104 23.48 -29.61 -1.31
CA LEU A 104 22.78 -30.90 -1.34
C LEU A 104 23.10 -31.68 -2.64
N SER A 105 23.16 -30.98 -3.77
CA SER A 105 23.52 -31.59 -5.05
C SER A 105 24.97 -32.10 -5.07
N PHE A 106 25.89 -31.41 -4.39
CA PHE A 106 27.28 -31.79 -4.28
C PHE A 106 27.43 -33.04 -3.40
N HIS A 107 26.82 -33.04 -2.21
CA HIS A 107 26.89 -34.15 -1.26
C HIS A 107 26.14 -35.40 -1.74
N SER A 108 25.00 -35.24 -2.40
CA SER A 108 24.27 -36.38 -3.01
C SER A 108 25.06 -37.04 -4.15
N ARG A 109 25.89 -36.29 -4.89
CA ARG A 109 26.79 -36.83 -5.91
C ARG A 109 28.02 -37.49 -5.29
N ALA A 110 28.61 -36.88 -4.27
CA ALA A 110 29.76 -37.41 -3.55
C ALA A 110 29.44 -38.72 -2.81
N SER A 111 28.28 -38.79 -2.13
CA SER A 111 27.80 -40.01 -1.44
C SER A 111 27.59 -41.18 -2.39
N ARG A 112 27.07 -40.93 -3.61
CA ARG A 112 26.94 -41.94 -4.68
C ARG A 112 28.27 -42.43 -5.23
N SER A 113 29.34 -41.63 -5.12
CA SER A 113 30.70 -41.97 -5.57
C SER A 113 31.52 -42.69 -4.49
N ALA A 114 31.25 -42.41 -3.21
CA ALA A 114 32.03 -42.90 -2.07
C ALA A 114 31.60 -44.30 -1.55
N SER A 115 30.67 -44.98 -2.21
CA SER A 115 30.20 -46.31 -1.78
C SER A 115 31.23 -47.41 -2.07
N ALA A 116 32.25 -47.48 -1.23
CA ALA A 116 33.01 -48.69 -0.87
C ALA A 116 33.96 -48.46 0.34
N ALA A 117 34.48 -47.25 0.55
CA ALA A 117 35.60 -47.02 1.48
C ALA A 117 35.24 -46.27 2.79
N ALA A 118 34.12 -45.53 2.84
CA ALA A 118 33.80 -44.65 3.97
C ALA A 118 32.96 -45.30 5.10
N ALA A 119 32.51 -46.55 4.93
CA ALA A 119 31.67 -47.24 5.91
C ALA A 119 32.43 -47.75 7.17
N ALA A 120 33.75 -47.54 7.24
CA ALA A 120 34.60 -48.10 8.29
C ALA A 120 34.74 -47.22 9.55
N ASP A 121 34.35 -45.95 9.52
CA ASP A 121 34.62 -45.02 10.63
C ASP A 121 33.37 -44.25 11.06
N GLY A 122 32.41 -44.97 11.69
CA GLY A 122 31.51 -44.54 12.77
C GLY A 122 30.60 -43.30 12.68
N GLY A 123 30.76 -42.39 11.73
CA GLY A 123 30.02 -41.12 11.64
C GLY A 123 29.43 -40.91 10.25
N ALA A 124 28.29 -41.56 9.97
CA ALA A 124 27.61 -41.36 8.69
C ALA A 124 27.14 -39.91 8.55
N ASP A 125 27.55 -39.26 7.45
CA ASP A 125 27.06 -37.95 7.04
C ASP A 125 25.55 -38.03 6.75
N ARG A 126 24.76 -37.35 7.59
CA ARG A 126 23.28 -37.29 7.51
C ARG A 126 22.78 -36.02 6.82
N LEU A 127 23.67 -35.24 6.22
CA LEU A 127 23.32 -33.96 5.61
C LEU A 127 22.25 -34.11 4.52
N VAL A 128 22.38 -35.12 3.64
CA VAL A 128 21.38 -35.40 2.59
C VAL A 128 20.04 -35.83 3.20
N GLU A 129 20.07 -36.73 4.20
CA GLU A 129 18.87 -37.25 4.89
C GLU A 129 18.03 -36.13 5.52
N VAL A 130 18.68 -35.08 6.02
CA VAL A 130 18.01 -33.96 6.71
C VAL A 130 17.67 -32.82 5.76
N LEU A 131 18.58 -32.45 4.85
CA LEU A 131 18.38 -31.29 3.99
C LEU A 131 17.41 -31.56 2.84
N GLU A 132 17.34 -32.78 2.30
CA GLU A 132 16.44 -33.08 1.19
C GLU A 132 14.95 -32.90 1.58
N PRO A 133 14.44 -33.44 2.71
CA PRO A 133 13.08 -33.15 3.17
C PRO A 133 12.85 -31.66 3.48
N PHE A 134 13.86 -30.98 4.05
CA PHE A 134 13.77 -29.55 4.35
C PHE A 134 13.61 -28.73 3.06
N VAL A 135 14.46 -28.94 2.07
CA VAL A 135 14.39 -28.26 0.76
C VAL A 135 13.04 -28.51 0.10
N ASN A 136 12.59 -29.76 0.04
CA ASN A 136 11.28 -30.11 -0.53
C ASN A 136 10.10 -29.40 0.17
N SER A 137 10.22 -29.10 1.47
CA SER A 137 9.19 -28.39 2.22
C SER A 137 9.22 -26.86 2.06
N VAL A 138 10.40 -26.29 1.81
CA VAL A 138 10.61 -24.83 1.77
C VAL A 138 10.60 -24.28 0.35
N GLU A 139 11.02 -25.08 -0.63
CA GLU A 139 11.08 -24.67 -2.04
C GLU A 139 9.75 -24.11 -2.57
N PRO A 140 8.59 -24.76 -2.38
CA PRO A 140 7.31 -24.20 -2.84
C PRO A 140 6.97 -22.84 -2.20
N ARG A 141 7.44 -22.60 -0.97
CA ARG A 141 7.20 -21.33 -0.25
C ARG A 141 8.10 -20.22 -0.79
N VAL A 142 9.33 -20.53 -1.18
CA VAL A 142 10.25 -19.56 -1.79
C VAL A 142 9.81 -19.25 -3.23
N GLU A 143 9.31 -20.23 -3.97
CA GLU A 143 8.71 -20.00 -5.29
C GLU A 143 7.48 -19.08 -5.18
N ALA A 144 6.58 -19.35 -4.24
CA ALA A 144 5.44 -18.46 -3.97
C ALA A 144 5.88 -17.03 -3.61
N LEU A 145 6.92 -16.88 -2.78
CA LEU A 145 7.50 -15.58 -2.46
C LEU A 145 8.06 -14.85 -3.70
N CYS A 146 8.72 -15.58 -4.61
CA CYS A 146 9.20 -14.99 -5.87
C CYS A 146 8.06 -14.44 -6.72
N ASP A 147 6.96 -15.18 -6.81
CA ASP A 147 5.82 -14.78 -7.62
C ASP A 147 5.04 -13.63 -6.99
N GLU A 148 4.87 -13.62 -5.66
CA GLU A 148 4.32 -12.48 -4.93
C GLU A 148 5.17 -11.22 -5.11
N LEU A 149 6.50 -11.33 -5.07
CA LEU A 149 7.41 -10.21 -5.27
C LEU A 149 7.29 -9.62 -6.68
N LYS A 150 7.21 -10.47 -7.71
CA LYS A 150 7.01 -10.02 -9.11
C LYS A 150 5.65 -9.35 -9.27
N ALA A 151 4.59 -9.94 -8.70
CA ALA A 151 3.24 -9.39 -8.76
C ALA A 151 3.18 -8.01 -8.07
N MET A 152 3.81 -7.87 -6.90
CA MET A 152 3.94 -6.60 -6.19
C MET A 152 4.65 -5.55 -7.04
N GLN A 153 5.82 -5.87 -7.63
CA GLN A 153 6.56 -4.95 -8.48
C GLN A 153 5.73 -4.47 -9.69
N ALA A 154 5.02 -5.40 -10.36
CA ALA A 154 4.13 -5.05 -11.47
C ALA A 154 2.98 -4.14 -11.03
N ALA A 155 2.37 -4.41 -9.87
CA ALA A 155 1.31 -3.57 -9.32
C ALA A 155 1.80 -2.16 -8.93
N LEU A 156 3.03 -2.03 -8.42
CA LEU A 156 3.63 -0.74 -8.10
C LEU A 156 3.85 0.10 -9.37
N VAL A 157 4.40 -0.51 -10.44
CA VAL A 157 4.57 0.16 -11.74
C VAL A 157 3.22 0.60 -12.32
N ALA A 158 2.22 -0.28 -12.29
CA ALA A 158 0.87 0.04 -12.75
C ALA A 158 0.24 1.18 -11.93
N THR A 159 0.44 1.20 -10.61
CA THR A 159 -0.05 2.26 -9.72
C THR A 159 0.60 3.61 -10.03
N HIS A 160 1.93 3.61 -10.21
CA HIS A 160 2.68 4.80 -10.57
C HIS A 160 2.20 5.39 -11.91
N ALA A 161 1.96 4.53 -12.90
CA ALA A 161 1.42 4.92 -14.20
C ALA A 161 -0.03 5.42 -14.12
N PHE A 162 -0.89 4.73 -13.35
CA PHE A 162 -2.30 5.08 -13.19
C PHE A 162 -2.49 6.50 -12.63
N PHE A 163 -1.66 6.90 -11.66
CA PHE A 163 -1.69 8.24 -11.09
C PHE A 163 -0.85 9.28 -11.83
N ALA A 164 -0.26 8.90 -12.97
CA ALA A 164 0.62 9.76 -13.77
C ALA A 164 1.73 10.44 -12.94
N GLU A 165 2.32 9.68 -12.01
CA GLU A 165 3.41 10.19 -11.17
C GLU A 165 4.66 10.48 -12.01
N GLU A 166 5.43 11.48 -11.59
CA GLU A 166 6.71 11.81 -12.23
C GLU A 166 7.70 10.65 -12.03
N ALA A 167 8.48 10.28 -13.05
CA ALA A 167 9.43 9.17 -12.99
C ALA A 167 10.46 9.24 -11.84
N LYS A 168 10.70 10.45 -11.30
CA LYS A 168 11.60 10.69 -10.16
C LYS A 168 10.94 10.42 -8.79
N THR A 169 9.63 10.22 -8.77
CA THR A 169 8.86 9.98 -7.54
C THR A 169 9.03 8.54 -7.13
N SER A 170 9.71 8.30 -6.01
CA SER A 170 9.83 6.94 -5.48
C SER A 170 8.49 6.45 -4.94
N MET A 171 8.32 5.13 -4.85
CA MET A 171 7.09 4.55 -4.28
C MET A 171 6.94 4.89 -2.80
N GLU A 172 8.03 5.06 -2.06
CA GLU A 172 8.01 5.54 -0.67
C GLU A 172 7.46 6.96 -0.59
N ALA A 173 7.92 7.86 -1.47
CA ALA A 173 7.41 9.22 -1.53
C ALA A 173 5.92 9.26 -1.92
N PHE A 174 5.52 8.40 -2.87
CA PHE A 174 4.13 8.22 -3.26
C PHE A 174 3.27 7.76 -2.07
N PHE A 175 3.62 6.64 -1.43
CA PHE A 175 2.85 6.12 -0.31
C PHE A 175 2.86 7.05 0.90
N SER A 176 3.96 7.76 1.17
CA SER A 176 4.02 8.77 2.23
C SER A 176 3.01 9.89 2.00
N ARG A 177 2.92 10.41 0.78
CA ARG A 177 1.92 11.42 0.40
C ARG A 177 0.50 10.92 0.59
N TRP A 178 0.21 9.69 0.14
CA TRP A 178 -1.10 9.08 0.33
C TRP A 178 -1.41 8.77 1.79
N ALA A 179 -0.42 8.40 2.60
CA ALA A 179 -0.58 8.18 4.03
C ALA A 179 -0.91 9.48 4.77
N THR A 180 -0.26 10.60 4.41
CA THR A 180 -0.63 11.93 4.90
C THR A 180 -2.07 12.25 4.55
N PHE A 181 -2.45 12.08 3.28
CA PHE A 181 -3.82 12.33 2.84
C PHE A 181 -4.85 11.42 3.54
N ALA A 182 -4.53 10.14 3.74
CA ALA A 182 -5.39 9.21 4.46
C ALA A 182 -5.61 9.64 5.93
N GLY A 183 -4.57 10.12 6.61
CA GLY A 183 -4.71 10.68 7.96
C GLY A 183 -5.58 11.94 8.00
N GLN A 184 -5.42 12.84 7.03
CA GLN A 184 -6.27 14.03 6.90
C GLN A 184 -7.72 13.68 6.57
N LEU A 185 -7.94 12.67 5.73
CA LEU A 185 -9.26 12.15 5.39
C LEU A 185 -9.98 11.62 6.64
N GLU A 186 -9.31 10.78 7.43
CA GLU A 186 -9.87 10.26 8.68
C GLU A 186 -10.23 11.38 9.67
N ALA A 187 -9.33 12.35 9.86
CA ALA A 187 -9.57 13.48 10.75
C ALA A 187 -10.76 14.33 10.29
N ALA A 188 -10.85 14.60 8.98
CA ALA A 188 -11.97 15.34 8.40
C ALA A 188 -13.29 14.55 8.51
N LEU A 189 -13.26 13.24 8.29
CA LEU A 189 -14.45 12.39 8.43
C LEU A 189 -14.97 12.37 9.86
N ALA A 190 -14.08 12.17 10.85
CA ALA A 190 -14.46 12.18 12.27
C ALA A 190 -15.13 13.50 12.66
N HIS A 191 -14.55 14.63 12.24
CA HIS A 191 -15.13 15.95 12.53
C HIS A 191 -16.53 16.14 11.89
N GLU A 192 -16.71 15.70 10.65
CA GLU A 192 -18.00 15.85 9.94
C GLU A 192 -19.10 14.92 10.50
N THR A 193 -18.75 13.69 10.89
CA THR A 193 -19.71 12.73 11.45
C THR A 193 -20.09 13.09 12.90
N GLU A 194 -19.13 13.51 13.73
CA GLU A 194 -19.39 14.02 15.07
C GLU A 194 -20.29 15.26 15.04
N GLY A 195 -20.00 16.22 14.15
CA GLY A 195 -20.81 17.43 13.97
C GLY A 195 -22.27 17.12 13.63
N LYS A 196 -22.53 16.10 12.81
CA LYS A 196 -23.89 15.65 12.48
C LYS A 196 -24.60 14.99 13.66
N HIS A 197 -23.91 14.19 14.47
CA HIS A 197 -24.48 13.60 15.68
C HIS A 197 -24.92 14.68 16.69
N LEU A 198 -24.10 15.71 16.87
CA LEU A 198 -24.41 16.86 17.74
C LEU A 198 -25.61 17.66 17.23
N GLU A 199 -25.68 17.97 15.93
CA GLU A 199 -26.81 18.71 15.34
C GLU A 199 -28.12 17.90 15.34
N GLY A 200 -28.05 16.59 15.08
CA GLY A 200 -29.21 15.69 15.21
C GLY A 200 -29.74 15.63 16.65
N SER A 201 -28.85 15.55 17.64
CA SER A 201 -29.23 15.52 19.05
C SER A 201 -29.84 16.85 19.53
N LYS A 202 -29.33 18.00 19.05
CA LYS A 202 -29.93 19.32 19.32
C LYS A 202 -31.31 19.48 18.68
N ARG A 203 -31.52 18.99 17.47
CA ARG A 203 -32.83 19.02 16.79
C ARG A 203 -33.85 18.14 17.50
N ALA A 204 -33.47 16.94 17.93
CA ALA A 204 -34.34 16.04 18.68
C ALA A 204 -34.74 16.58 20.07
N ARG A 205 -33.89 17.41 20.70
CA ARG A 205 -34.20 18.09 21.97
C ARG A 205 -35.09 19.33 21.82
N ARG A 206 -35.29 19.84 20.60
CA ARG A 206 -36.08 21.04 20.30
C ARG A 206 -37.46 20.74 19.70
N ALA A 207 -37.72 19.48 19.33
CA ALA A 207 -39.02 18.98 18.88
C ALA A 207 -39.77 18.36 20.07
#